data_AF-A0A022QS79-F1
#
_entry.id   AF-A0A022QS79-F1
#
_cell.length_a   1.000
_cell.length_b   1.000
_cell.length_c   1.000
_cell.angle_alpha   90.00
_cell.angle_beta   90.00
_cell.angle_gamma   90.00
#
_symmetry.space_group_name_H-M   'P 1'
#
loop_
_entity.id
_entity.type
_entity.pdbx_description
1 polymer ?
#
loop_
_entity_poly.entity_id
_entity_poly.type
_entity_poly.pdbx_seq_one_letter_code
_entity_poly.pdbx_strand_id
1 'polypeptide(L)'
;RFGQVCKKIDRSPNGTSILQRIFKGVSIYYNYTGKVECFDLDDDPHGTNGWNWQACTEMVMPTSSSKNTSMFPAYDYDYASDEEWCLENYGVKPRPTWITTEFGGHGFKHALKNFGSNIIFSNGLLDPWSGGSVLEDISETIVALVTEKGAHHLDLRAATAEDPDWAGWSRELLK
;
A
#
# COMPACT_ATOMS: atom_id res chain seq x y z
N ARG A 1 0.69 -10.05 -11.01
CA ARG A 1 -0.74 -10.16 -11.41
C ARG A 1 -1.24 -8.93 -12.18
N PHE A 2 -0.77 -7.71 -11.90
CA PHE A 2 -1.19 -6.48 -12.58
C PHE A 2 -1.12 -6.54 -14.12
N GLY A 3 -0.05 -7.11 -14.69
CA GLY A 3 0.05 -7.29 -16.15
C GLY A 3 -1.06 -8.16 -16.77
N GLN A 4 -1.68 -9.07 -16.02
CA GLN A 4 -2.83 -9.85 -16.51
C GLN A 4 -4.12 -9.03 -16.54
N VAL A 5 -4.28 -8.08 -15.61
CA VAL A 5 -5.40 -7.14 -15.58
C VAL A 5 -5.36 -6.25 -16.82
N CYS A 6 -4.23 -5.57 -17.08
CA CYS A 6 -4.05 -4.75 -18.29
C CYS A 6 -4.30 -5.56 -19.55
N LYS A 7 -3.73 -6.77 -19.64
CA LYS A 7 -3.95 -7.68 -20.77
C LYS A 7 -5.42 -8.00 -21.02
N LYS A 8 -6.25 -8.13 -19.98
CA LYS A 8 -7.70 -8.37 -20.12
C LYS A 8 -8.47 -7.12 -20.57
N ILE A 9 -8.07 -5.95 -20.09
CA ILE A 9 -8.65 -4.66 -20.50
C ILE A 9 -8.32 -4.38 -21.97
N ASP A 10 -7.04 -4.47 -22.33
CA ASP A 10 -6.51 -4.04 -23.63
C ASP A 10 -6.93 -4.98 -24.76
N ARG A 11 -6.94 -6.30 -24.52
CA ARG A 11 -7.30 -7.30 -25.55
C ARG A 11 -8.80 -7.48 -25.74
N SER A 12 -9.64 -6.62 -25.17
CA SER A 12 -11.07 -6.69 -25.40
C SER A 12 -11.44 -6.28 -26.85
N PRO A 13 -12.40 -6.97 -27.49
CA PRO A 13 -12.78 -6.70 -28.89
C PRO A 13 -13.17 -5.23 -29.14
N ASN A 14 -12.96 -4.77 -30.36
CA ASN A 14 -13.45 -3.47 -30.80
C ASN A 14 -14.98 -3.40 -30.61
N GLY A 15 -15.46 -2.27 -30.06
CA GLY A 15 -16.87 -2.11 -29.67
C GLY A 15 -17.21 -2.52 -28.24
N THR A 16 -16.29 -3.18 -27.50
CA THR A 16 -16.51 -3.45 -26.06
C THR A 16 -16.52 -2.14 -25.26
N SER A 17 -17.54 -1.92 -24.43
CA SER A 17 -17.67 -0.71 -23.62
C SER A 17 -16.56 -0.60 -22.57
N ILE A 18 -16.26 0.62 -22.12
CA ILE A 18 -15.23 0.86 -21.09
C ILE A 18 -15.55 0.08 -19.81
N LEU A 19 -16.80 0.11 -19.36
CA LEU A 19 -17.23 -0.63 -18.16
C LEU A 19 -17.04 -2.14 -18.31
N GLN A 20 -17.34 -2.72 -19.48
CA GLN A 20 -17.11 -4.14 -19.73
C GLN A 20 -15.61 -4.50 -19.74
N ARG A 21 -14.75 -3.60 -20.23
CA ARG A 21 -13.30 -3.78 -20.19
C ARG A 21 -12.78 -3.77 -18.76
N ILE A 22 -13.22 -2.79 -17.96
CA ILE A 22 -12.89 -2.70 -16.53
C ILE A 22 -13.38 -3.94 -15.79
N PHE A 23 -14.64 -4.35 -15.99
CA PHE A 23 -15.21 -5.56 -15.40
C PHE A 23 -14.33 -6.78 -15.68
N LYS A 24 -13.95 -7.01 -16.95
CA LYS A 24 -13.05 -8.12 -17.34
C LYS A 24 -11.68 -8.05 -16.66
N GLY A 25 -11.15 -6.86 -16.43
CA GLY A 25 -9.90 -6.65 -15.70
C GLY A 25 -10.04 -6.99 -14.22
N VAL A 26 -11.04 -6.41 -13.56
CA VAL A 26 -11.35 -6.59 -12.13
C VAL A 26 -11.69 -8.05 -11.80
N SER A 27 -12.32 -8.79 -12.73
CA SER A 27 -12.58 -10.24 -12.59
C SER A 27 -11.31 -11.07 -12.36
N ILE A 28 -10.12 -10.64 -12.79
CA ILE A 28 -8.86 -11.34 -12.49
C ILE A 28 -8.57 -11.38 -10.99
N TYR A 29 -9.03 -10.37 -10.25
CA TYR A 29 -8.84 -10.30 -8.81
C TYR A 29 -10.02 -10.95 -8.07
N TYR A 30 -11.24 -10.46 -8.31
CA TYR A 30 -12.44 -10.85 -7.55
C TYR A 30 -13.06 -12.18 -7.98
N ASN A 31 -12.76 -12.69 -9.18
CA ASN A 31 -13.33 -13.94 -9.68
C ASN A 31 -12.34 -14.74 -10.51
N TYR A 32 -11.10 -14.85 -10.02
CA TYR A 32 -10.04 -15.63 -10.67
C TYR A 32 -10.45 -17.09 -10.90
N THR A 33 -11.22 -17.67 -9.98
CA THR A 33 -11.70 -19.06 -10.04
C THR A 33 -12.94 -19.25 -10.93
N GLY A 34 -13.63 -18.17 -11.31
CA GLY A 34 -14.88 -18.21 -12.07
C GLY A 34 -16.10 -18.72 -11.31
N LYS A 35 -16.01 -18.86 -9.97
CA LYS A 35 -17.08 -19.43 -9.14
C LYS A 35 -18.08 -18.41 -8.59
N VAL A 36 -17.76 -17.12 -8.66
CA VAL A 36 -18.59 -16.05 -8.13
C VAL A 36 -19.50 -15.51 -9.23
N GLU A 37 -20.81 -15.41 -8.95
CA GLU A 37 -21.79 -14.91 -9.92
C GLU A 37 -21.89 -13.38 -9.96
N CYS A 38 -21.67 -12.70 -8.82
CA CYS A 38 -21.68 -11.25 -8.68
C CYS A 38 -20.61 -10.76 -7.69
N PHE A 39 -20.08 -9.54 -7.88
CA PHE A 39 -19.14 -8.96 -6.91
C PHE A 39 -19.92 -8.31 -5.78
N ASP A 40 -19.73 -8.80 -4.57
CA ASP A 40 -20.08 -8.07 -3.35
C ASP A 40 -19.00 -7.01 -3.13
N LEU A 41 -19.42 -5.74 -3.03
CA LEU A 41 -18.50 -4.62 -2.86
C LEU A 41 -18.23 -4.31 -1.37
N ASP A 42 -19.05 -4.88 -0.47
CA ASP A 42 -18.99 -4.63 0.97
C ASP A 42 -18.39 -5.82 1.74
N ASP A 43 -17.95 -6.87 1.03
CA ASP A 43 -17.38 -8.07 1.65
C ASP A 43 -15.95 -7.83 2.17
N ASP A 44 -15.81 -7.81 3.49
CA ASP A 44 -14.52 -7.84 4.20
C ASP A 44 -14.43 -9.11 5.07
N PRO A 45 -13.85 -10.20 4.54
CA PRO A 45 -13.77 -11.47 5.26
C PRO A 45 -12.74 -11.47 6.39
N HIS A 46 -11.94 -10.41 6.53
CA HIS A 46 -10.82 -10.35 7.48
C HIS A 46 -11.05 -9.39 8.65
N GLY A 47 -12.04 -8.50 8.53
CA GLY A 47 -12.45 -7.58 9.58
C GLY A 47 -11.44 -6.44 9.80
N THR A 48 -11.89 -5.22 9.57
CA THR A 48 -11.05 -4.02 9.60
C THR A 48 -11.16 -3.19 10.88
N ASN A 49 -11.98 -3.60 11.86
CA ASN A 49 -12.29 -2.79 13.06
C ASN A 49 -11.04 -2.34 13.84
N GLY A 50 -10.07 -3.23 14.04
CA GLY A 50 -8.83 -2.88 14.75
C GLY A 50 -8.00 -1.84 13.99
N TRP A 51 -7.89 -2.01 12.67
CA TRP A 51 -7.20 -1.07 11.80
C TRP A 51 -7.92 0.28 11.72
N ASN A 52 -9.24 0.26 11.57
CA ASN A 52 -10.08 1.46 11.54
C ASN A 52 -9.94 2.25 12.84
N TRP A 53 -9.87 1.58 14.00
CA TRP A 53 -9.59 2.23 15.27
C TRP A 53 -8.18 2.87 15.30
N GLN A 54 -7.15 2.19 14.78
CA GLN A 54 -5.81 2.76 14.69
C GLN A 54 -5.77 3.99 13.76
N ALA A 55 -6.45 3.94 12.61
CA ALA A 55 -6.58 5.05 11.67
C ALA A 55 -7.35 6.24 12.29
N CYS A 56 -8.35 5.95 13.13
CA CYS A 56 -9.10 6.96 13.88
C CYS A 56 -8.37 7.55 15.09
N THR A 57 -7.17 7.09 15.41
CA THR A 57 -6.42 7.55 16.58
C THR A 57 -5.05 8.09 16.21
N GLU A 58 -4.17 7.26 15.68
CA GLU A 58 -2.75 7.59 15.48
C GLU A 58 -2.29 7.41 14.03
N MET A 59 -2.80 6.39 13.33
CA MET A 59 -2.42 6.06 11.95
C MET A 59 -3.20 6.90 10.93
N VAL A 60 -3.21 8.22 11.13
CA VAL A 60 -3.87 9.16 10.22
C VAL A 60 -2.99 9.33 8.98
N MET A 61 -3.43 8.76 7.86
CA MET A 61 -2.68 8.74 6.60
C MET A 61 -3.50 9.40 5.48
N PRO A 62 -3.35 10.71 5.27
CA PRO A 62 -4.09 11.43 4.24
C PRO A 62 -3.76 10.90 2.83
N THR A 63 -4.79 10.50 2.08
CA THR A 63 -4.66 10.10 0.67
C THR A 63 -5.67 10.85 -0.19
N SER A 64 -5.20 11.36 -1.34
CA SER A 64 -6.03 12.04 -2.33
C SER A 64 -5.73 11.50 -3.72
N SER A 65 -6.66 11.68 -4.67
CA SER A 65 -6.47 11.35 -6.08
C SER A 65 -6.83 12.54 -6.96
N SER A 66 -6.06 12.74 -8.04
CA SER A 66 -6.29 13.80 -9.02
C SER A 66 -6.38 13.23 -10.43
N LYS A 67 -7.23 13.83 -11.27
CA LYS A 67 -7.37 13.45 -12.69
C LYS A 67 -6.09 13.72 -13.51
N ASN A 68 -5.20 14.58 -13.02
CA ASN A 68 -3.97 14.96 -13.74
C ASN A 68 -2.79 14.04 -13.43
N THR A 69 -2.76 13.43 -12.24
CA THR A 69 -1.63 12.63 -11.75
C THR A 69 -2.00 11.18 -11.47
N SER A 70 -3.28 10.82 -11.59
CA SER A 70 -3.77 9.45 -11.40
C SER A 70 -4.86 9.10 -12.42
N MET A 71 -5.11 7.81 -12.57
CA MET A 71 -6.20 7.28 -13.42
C MET A 71 -7.55 7.17 -12.68
N PHE A 72 -7.63 7.62 -11.43
CA PHE A 72 -8.81 7.51 -10.58
C PHE A 72 -9.67 8.78 -10.64
N PRO A 73 -10.96 8.70 -10.27
CA PRO A 73 -11.77 9.89 -10.00
C PRO A 73 -11.06 10.81 -9.01
N ALA A 74 -11.29 12.13 -9.14
CA ALA A 74 -10.72 13.08 -8.19
C ALA A 74 -11.39 12.90 -6.81
N TYR A 75 -10.56 12.87 -5.78
CA TYR A 75 -10.96 12.80 -4.39
C TYR A 75 -9.93 13.59 -3.57
N ASP A 76 -10.43 14.51 -2.75
CA ASP A 76 -9.60 15.29 -1.84
C ASP A 76 -9.88 14.81 -0.41
N TYR A 77 -8.82 14.48 0.32
CA TYR A 77 -8.89 14.15 1.74
C TYR A 77 -9.49 15.29 2.56
N ASP A 78 -10.47 14.97 3.41
CA ASP A 78 -11.13 15.91 4.32
C ASP A 78 -11.00 15.43 5.77
N TYR A 79 -10.17 16.12 6.54
CA TYR A 79 -9.95 15.81 7.95
C TYR A 79 -11.22 15.97 8.80
N ALA A 80 -12.10 16.94 8.48
CA ALA A 80 -13.30 17.19 9.29
C ALA A 80 -14.29 16.02 9.16
N SER A 81 -14.46 15.52 7.94
CA SER A 81 -15.26 14.33 7.64
C SER A 81 -14.72 13.08 8.37
N ASP A 82 -13.41 12.86 8.32
CA ASP A 82 -12.78 11.73 9.01
C ASP A 82 -12.90 11.84 10.54
N GLU A 83 -12.73 13.03 11.11
CA GLU A 83 -12.91 13.27 12.55
C GLU A 83 -14.35 12.96 12.99
N GLU A 84 -15.36 13.41 12.24
CA GLU A 84 -16.77 13.14 12.51
C GLU A 84 -17.05 11.63 12.46
N TRP A 85 -16.61 10.94 11.40
CA TRP A 85 -16.79 9.51 11.26
C TRP A 85 -16.14 8.73 12.41
N CYS A 86 -14.93 9.10 12.82
CA CYS A 86 -14.22 8.47 13.93
C CYS A 86 -14.92 8.68 15.28
N LEU A 87 -15.50 9.86 15.48
CA LEU A 87 -16.26 10.16 16.69
C LEU A 87 -17.54 9.31 16.76
N GLU A 88 -18.26 9.19 15.65
CA GLU A 88 -19.50 8.40 15.58
C GLU A 88 -19.27 6.90 15.77
N ASN A 89 -18.22 6.35 15.15
CA ASN A 89 -17.98 4.90 15.14
C ASN A 89 -17.19 4.39 16.35
N TYR A 90 -16.29 5.24 16.90
CA TYR A 90 -15.34 4.81 17.94
C TYR A 90 -15.29 5.73 19.16
N GLY A 91 -15.98 6.88 19.14
CA GLY A 91 -15.97 7.84 20.25
C GLY A 91 -14.60 8.51 20.48
N VAL A 92 -13.73 8.51 19.47
CA VAL A 92 -12.37 9.07 19.54
C VAL A 92 -12.18 10.14 18.48
N LYS A 93 -11.23 11.05 18.73
CA LYS A 93 -10.77 12.02 17.74
C LYS A 93 -9.37 11.67 17.26
N PRO A 94 -9.10 11.69 15.94
CA PRO A 94 -7.76 11.43 15.42
C PRO A 94 -6.73 12.44 15.94
N ARG A 95 -5.49 12.01 16.10
CA ARG A 95 -4.34 12.84 16.47
C ARG A 95 -3.35 12.91 15.30
N PRO A 96 -3.60 13.74 14.28
CA PRO A 96 -2.90 13.67 12.99
C PRO A 96 -1.39 13.93 13.06
N THR A 97 -0.93 14.65 14.09
CA THR A 97 0.50 14.96 14.27
C THR A 97 1.19 14.06 15.28
N TRP A 98 0.51 13.10 15.89
CA TRP A 98 1.09 12.28 16.97
C TRP A 98 2.30 11.47 16.48
N ILE A 99 2.12 10.68 15.42
CA ILE A 99 3.19 9.84 14.84
C ILE A 99 4.36 10.69 14.34
N THR A 100 4.09 11.83 13.69
CA THR A 100 5.16 12.70 13.18
C THR A 100 5.88 13.45 14.31
N THR A 101 5.23 13.66 15.45
CA THR A 101 5.87 14.23 16.65
C THR A 101 6.73 13.19 17.36
N GLU A 102 6.19 11.98 17.57
CA GLU A 102 6.84 10.92 18.33
C GLU A 102 8.04 10.33 17.58
N PHE A 103 7.89 10.09 16.27
CA PHE A 103 8.89 9.40 15.45
C PHE A 103 9.70 10.33 14.54
N GLY A 104 9.57 11.65 14.74
CA GLY A 104 10.41 12.66 14.10
C GLY A 104 9.93 13.17 12.74
N GLY A 105 8.88 12.59 12.14
CA GLY A 105 8.22 13.13 10.95
C GLY A 105 9.18 13.41 9.81
N HIS A 106 9.18 14.63 9.25
CA HIS A 106 10.16 15.01 8.22
C HIS A 106 11.63 15.03 8.71
N GLY A 107 11.84 15.13 10.02
CA GLY A 107 13.14 14.98 10.68
C GLY A 107 13.53 13.53 10.98
N PHE A 108 12.82 12.52 10.45
CA PHE A 108 13.04 11.10 10.76
C PHE A 108 14.50 10.67 10.63
N LYS A 109 15.25 11.18 9.65
CA LYS A 109 16.68 10.84 9.51
C LYS A 109 17.50 11.24 10.73
N HIS A 110 17.23 12.41 11.30
CA HIS A 110 17.93 12.86 12.50
C HIS A 110 17.50 12.03 13.72
N ALA A 111 16.20 11.77 13.86
CA ALA A 111 15.67 10.92 14.94
C ALA A 111 16.27 9.51 14.89
N LEU A 112 16.27 8.86 13.73
CA LEU A 112 16.82 7.53 13.52
C LEU A 112 18.33 7.50 13.69
N LYS A 113 19.08 8.53 13.27
CA LYS A 113 20.53 8.59 13.53
C LYS A 113 20.89 8.66 15.01
N ASN A 114 20.06 9.34 15.81
CA ASN A 114 20.35 9.55 17.22
C ASN A 114 19.91 8.36 18.10
N PHE A 115 18.79 7.70 17.75
CA PHE A 115 18.15 6.72 18.62
C PHE A 115 17.98 5.33 17.99
N GLY A 116 18.14 5.22 16.67
CA GLY A 116 18.02 3.96 15.94
C GLY A 116 19.38 3.28 15.73
N SER A 117 19.36 1.96 15.60
CA SER A 117 20.47 1.16 15.08
C SER A 117 19.95 -0.21 14.66
N ASN A 118 20.66 -0.88 13.75
CA ASN A 118 20.37 -2.25 13.29
C ASN A 118 18.97 -2.39 12.67
N ILE A 119 18.63 -1.48 11.76
CA ILE A 119 17.34 -1.46 11.06
C ILE A 119 17.59 -1.61 9.56
N ILE A 120 16.85 -2.51 8.92
CA ILE A 120 16.81 -2.64 7.47
C ILE A 120 15.43 -2.19 7.01
N PHE A 121 15.38 -1.16 6.16
CA PHE A 121 14.17 -0.73 5.47
C PHE A 121 14.12 -1.38 4.08
N SER A 122 13.43 -2.51 3.95
CA SER A 122 13.23 -3.17 2.65
C SER A 122 12.01 -2.62 1.91
N ASN A 123 12.20 -2.27 0.64
CA ASN A 123 11.15 -1.68 -0.19
C ASN A 123 11.20 -2.21 -1.62
N GLY A 124 10.01 -2.43 -2.18
CA GLY A 124 9.82 -2.71 -3.60
C GLY A 124 9.25 -1.49 -4.32
N LEU A 125 9.82 -1.06 -5.45
CA LEU A 125 9.35 0.14 -6.16
C LEU A 125 8.03 -0.05 -6.93
N LEU A 126 7.51 -1.28 -7.01
CA LEU A 126 6.14 -1.52 -7.47
C LEU A 126 5.11 -1.43 -6.34
N ASP A 127 5.55 -1.27 -5.09
CA ASP A 127 4.68 -1.06 -3.94
C ASP A 127 4.28 0.42 -3.82
N PRO A 128 2.99 0.78 -3.90
CA PRO A 128 2.57 2.17 -3.70
C PRO A 128 2.99 2.73 -2.33
N TRP A 129 3.17 1.88 -1.31
CA TRP A 129 3.61 2.31 0.01
C TRP A 129 5.08 2.73 0.06
N SER A 130 5.90 2.36 -0.92
CA SER A 130 7.31 2.76 -0.96
C SER A 130 7.47 4.28 -1.05
N GLY A 131 6.47 5.00 -1.57
CA GLY A 131 6.46 6.46 -1.64
C GLY A 131 6.47 7.16 -0.27
N GLY A 132 6.04 6.47 0.79
CA GLY A 132 6.07 6.97 2.17
C GLY A 132 7.22 6.41 3.03
N SER A 133 8.14 5.66 2.42
CA SER A 133 9.14 4.86 3.13
C SER A 133 10.56 5.47 3.09
N VAL A 134 11.51 4.78 3.73
CA VAL A 134 12.94 5.08 3.68
C VAL A 134 13.59 4.34 2.52
N LEU A 135 14.09 5.08 1.52
CA LEU A 135 14.64 4.51 0.27
C LEU A 135 16.15 4.70 0.11
N GLU A 136 16.83 5.18 1.15
CA GLU A 136 18.28 5.37 1.15
C GLU A 136 18.85 5.12 2.55
N ASP A 137 20.13 4.75 2.61
CA ASP A 137 20.82 4.50 3.86
C ASP A 137 20.85 5.77 4.73
N ILE A 138 20.55 5.59 6.01
CA ILE A 138 20.58 6.65 7.01
C ILE A 138 21.92 6.61 7.76
N SER A 139 22.45 5.43 8.05
CA SER A 139 23.74 5.21 8.72
C SER A 139 24.32 3.85 8.33
N GLU A 140 25.51 3.52 8.83
CA GLU A 140 26.14 2.20 8.61
C GLU A 140 25.30 1.02 9.12
N THR A 141 24.38 1.25 10.07
CA THR A 141 23.53 0.21 10.67
C THR A 141 22.04 0.42 10.40
N ILE A 142 21.68 1.49 9.68
CA ILE A 142 20.31 1.80 9.27
C ILE A 142 20.31 1.93 7.75
N VAL A 143 20.05 0.81 7.08
CA VAL A 143 20.23 0.66 5.63
C VAL A 143 18.90 0.48 4.92
N ALA A 144 18.83 0.89 3.66
CA ALA A 144 17.67 0.72 2.81
C ALA A 144 17.95 -0.30 1.71
N LEU A 145 17.11 -1.33 1.64
CA LEU A 145 17.16 -2.35 0.59
C LEU A 145 16.05 -2.08 -0.42
N VAL A 146 16.39 -1.44 -1.54
CA VAL A 146 15.41 -1.02 -2.55
C VAL A 146 15.47 -1.92 -3.78
N THR A 147 14.31 -2.40 -4.22
CA THR A 147 14.19 -3.39 -5.30
C THR A 147 13.24 -2.88 -6.39
N GLU A 148 13.72 -2.73 -7.63
CA GLU A 148 12.93 -2.10 -8.70
C GLU A 148 11.64 -2.87 -9.06
N LYS A 149 11.69 -4.19 -8.95
CA LYS A 149 10.59 -5.09 -9.34
C LYS A 149 9.87 -5.71 -8.15
N GLY A 150 10.23 -5.33 -6.93
CA GLY A 150 9.56 -5.78 -5.72
C GLY A 150 8.19 -5.13 -5.60
N ALA A 151 7.19 -5.92 -5.25
CA ALA A 151 5.91 -5.41 -4.75
C ALA A 151 5.91 -5.43 -3.20
N HIS A 152 4.76 -5.20 -2.58
CA HIS A 152 4.60 -5.12 -1.13
C HIS A 152 5.29 -6.29 -0.39
N HIS A 153 6.38 -5.97 0.32
CA HIS A 153 7.22 -6.85 1.15
C HIS A 153 7.49 -8.27 0.57
N LEU A 154 7.91 -8.34 -0.71
CA LEU A 154 8.17 -9.61 -1.40
C LEU A 154 9.25 -10.47 -0.72
N ASP A 155 10.25 -9.81 -0.15
CA ASP A 155 11.35 -10.37 0.62
C ASP A 155 10.87 -11.24 1.79
N LEU A 156 9.77 -10.88 2.47
CA LEU A 156 9.21 -11.66 3.57
C LEU A 156 8.42 -12.90 3.12
N ARG A 157 8.13 -13.05 1.82
CA ARG A 157 7.40 -14.22 1.32
C ARG A 157 8.32 -15.44 1.22
N ALA A 158 7.74 -16.62 1.36
CA ALA A 158 8.42 -17.88 1.08
C ALA A 158 9.02 -17.87 -0.33
N ALA A 159 10.22 -18.46 -0.45
CA ALA A 159 10.93 -18.53 -1.72
C ALA A 159 10.17 -19.38 -2.74
N THR A 160 10.17 -18.94 -3.99
CA THR A 160 9.57 -19.65 -5.13
C THR A 160 10.57 -19.77 -6.27
N ALA A 161 10.35 -20.72 -7.18
CA ALA A 161 11.23 -20.89 -8.35
C ALA A 161 11.11 -19.72 -9.35
N GLU A 162 10.02 -18.96 -9.25
CA GLU A 162 9.72 -17.79 -10.08
C GLU A 162 10.25 -16.49 -9.47
N ASP A 163 10.92 -16.54 -8.32
CA ASP A 163 11.49 -15.37 -7.69
C ASP A 163 12.61 -14.79 -8.56
N PRO A 164 12.68 -13.46 -8.72
CA PRO A 164 13.82 -12.84 -9.38
C PRO A 164 15.08 -13.03 -8.55
N ASP A 165 16.24 -13.13 -9.19
CA ASP A 165 17.52 -13.43 -8.53
C ASP A 165 17.76 -12.56 -7.28
N TRP A 166 17.48 -11.24 -7.38
CA TRP A 166 17.66 -10.29 -6.28
C TRP A 166 16.86 -10.62 -5.01
N ALA A 167 15.73 -11.33 -5.12
CA ALA A 167 14.89 -11.69 -3.97
C ALA A 167 15.57 -12.76 -3.10
N GLY A 168 16.41 -13.62 -3.69
CA GLY A 168 17.26 -14.55 -2.94
C GLY A 168 18.28 -13.81 -2.08
N TRP A 169 19.04 -12.89 -2.69
CA TRP A 169 20.03 -12.04 -2.01
C TRP A 169 19.40 -11.21 -0.89
N SER A 170 18.24 -10.60 -1.17
CA SER A 170 17.49 -9.81 -0.18
C SER A 170 17.15 -10.62 1.07
N ARG A 171 16.68 -11.85 0.90
CA ARG A 171 16.34 -12.75 2.02
C ARG A 171 17.56 -13.24 2.78
N GLU A 172 18.70 -13.38 2.11
CA GLU A 172 19.94 -13.77 2.78
C GLU A 172 20.48 -12.64 3.67
N LEU A 173 20.37 -11.39 3.22
CA LEU A 173 20.75 -10.20 4.01
C LEU A 173 19.85 -9.97 5.23
N LEU A 174 18.61 -10.47 5.22
CA LEU A 174 17.64 -10.34 6.31
C LEU A 174 17.77 -11.43 7.38
N LYS A 175 18.63 -12.43 7.17
CA LYS A 175 18.90 -13.52 8.14
C LYS A 175 20.06 -13.17 9.06
#